data_AF-A0AAF0U5T3-F1
#
_entry.id   AF-A0AAF0U5T3-F1
#
_cell.length_a   1.000
_cell.length_b   1.000
_cell.length_c   1.000
_cell.angle_alpha   90.00
_cell.angle_beta   90.00
_cell.angle_gamma   90.00
#
_symmetry.space_group_name_H-M   'P 1'
#
loop_
_entity.id
_entity.type
_entity.pdbx_description
1 polymer ?
#
loop_
_entity_poly.entity_id
_entity_poly.type
_entity_poly.pdbx_seq_one_letter_code
_entity_poly.pdbx_strand_id
1 'polypeptide(L)'
;MTKEVTTPYGVSLWKSIRSLCDEFKQNTKIKVVDGAKTRFWKEDWHEAGNLETLFPDIHTLVLQQQNTIAELWTPHGWNIIFRRHLNDWEIPRVTKFFGVIEQFSGLETGKDRLQWLGNSTGTFKVSAAYRKLNHPIMQASKWP
;
A
#
# COMPACT_ATOMS: atom_id res chain seq x y z
N MET A 1 -15.99 5.57 11.83
CA MET A 1 -16.34 4.23 11.33
C MET A 1 -17.84 4.18 11.07
N THR A 2 -18.28 4.02 9.83
CA THR A 2 -19.71 3.86 9.49
C THR A 2 -20.05 2.37 9.42
N LYS A 3 -21.03 1.96 10.24
CA LYS A 3 -21.48 0.56 10.38
C LYS A 3 -21.88 -0.05 9.03
N GLU A 4 -21.62 -1.34 8.86
CA GLU A 4 -22.13 -2.12 7.72
C GLU A 4 -23.62 -2.41 7.90
N VAL A 5 -24.37 -2.31 6.81
CA VAL A 5 -25.82 -2.58 6.78
C VAL A 5 -26.01 -4.01 6.25
N THR A 6 -26.29 -4.93 7.18
CA THR A 6 -26.39 -6.38 6.96
C THR A 6 -27.80 -6.86 6.59
N THR A 7 -28.71 -5.98 6.17
CA THR A 7 -30.08 -6.39 5.78
C THR A 7 -30.19 -6.66 4.27
N PRO A 8 -30.80 -7.79 3.87
CA PRO A 8 -30.94 -8.18 2.47
C PRO A 8 -32.30 -7.70 1.95
N TYR A 9 -32.38 -6.54 1.32
CA TYR A 9 -33.38 -6.23 0.29
C TYR A 9 -32.91 -4.99 -0.49
N GLY A 10 -32.72 -5.13 -1.80
CA GLY A 10 -32.39 -4.02 -2.72
C GLY A 10 -30.94 -3.97 -3.20
N VAL A 11 -30.75 -4.01 -4.52
CA VAL A 11 -29.54 -3.56 -5.22
C VAL A 11 -29.45 -2.03 -5.11
N SER A 12 -28.95 -1.53 -3.98
CA SER A 12 -28.74 -0.08 -3.84
C SER A 12 -27.40 0.31 -4.46
N LEU A 13 -27.44 1.30 -5.36
CA LEU A 13 -26.27 1.88 -6.02
C LEU A 13 -25.14 2.20 -5.02
N TRP A 14 -25.51 2.67 -3.82
CA TRP A 14 -24.57 2.97 -2.75
C TRP A 14 -23.84 1.77 -2.17
N LYS A 15 -24.48 0.59 -2.06
CA LYS A 15 -23.79 -0.65 -1.65
C LYS A 15 -22.72 -1.03 -2.68
N SER A 16 -23.04 -0.93 -3.96
CA SER A 16 -22.10 -1.22 -5.05
C SER A 16 -20.96 -0.20 -5.16
N ILE A 17 -21.23 1.09 -4.96
CA ILE A 17 -20.16 2.10 -4.90
C ILE A 17 -19.24 1.84 -3.70
N ARG A 18 -19.80 1.45 -2.55
CA ARG A 18 -19.00 1.12 -1.37
C ARG A 18 -18.12 -0.11 -1.59
N SER A 19 -18.62 -1.16 -2.24
CA SER A 19 -17.78 -2.33 -2.58
C SER A 19 -16.67 -2.00 -3.57
N LEU A 20 -16.87 -1.03 -4.47
CA LEU A 20 -15.80 -0.53 -5.35
C LEU A 20 -14.70 0.18 -4.57
N CYS A 21 -15.00 0.80 -3.43
CA CYS A 21 -13.96 1.44 -2.61
C CYS A 21 -12.96 0.42 -2.07
N ASP A 22 -13.41 -0.79 -1.70
CA ASP A 22 -12.52 -1.82 -1.19
C ASP A 22 -11.67 -2.44 -2.31
N GLU A 23 -12.26 -2.66 -3.50
CA GLU A 23 -11.51 -3.05 -4.70
C GLU A 23 -10.45 -1.98 -5.05
N PHE A 24 -10.82 -0.71 -5.02
CA PHE A 24 -9.91 0.38 -5.28
C PHE A 24 -8.74 0.37 -4.30
N LYS A 25 -9.01 0.30 -2.99
CA LYS A 25 -7.96 0.28 -1.95
C LYS A 25 -7.01 -0.91 -2.10
N GLN A 26 -7.53 -2.11 -2.34
CA GLN A 26 -6.71 -3.32 -2.48
C GLN A 26 -5.87 -3.31 -3.76
N ASN A 27 -6.29 -2.57 -4.78
CA ASN A 27 -5.63 -2.49 -6.07
C ASN A 27 -4.94 -1.14 -6.29
N THR A 28 -4.53 -0.43 -5.24
CA THR A 28 -3.86 0.86 -5.37
C THR A 28 -2.52 0.86 -4.66
N LYS A 29 -1.50 1.36 -5.35
CA LYS A 29 -0.19 1.69 -4.78
C LYS A 29 0.03 3.19 -4.80
N ILE A 30 0.92 3.66 -3.93
CA ILE A 30 1.37 5.04 -3.95
C ILE A 30 2.59 5.16 -4.86
N LYS A 31 2.47 6.00 -5.90
CA LYS A 31 3.61 6.49 -6.64
C LYS A 31 4.18 7.69 -5.89
N VAL A 32 5.35 7.49 -5.28
CA VAL A 32 6.10 8.52 -4.56
C VAL A 32 6.63 9.56 -5.54
N VAL A 33 6.50 10.83 -5.18
CA VAL A 33 7.10 11.96 -5.91
C VAL A 33 7.81 12.88 -4.93
N ASP A 34 7.07 13.64 -4.14
CA ASP A 34 7.61 14.51 -3.09
C ASP A 34 7.71 13.80 -1.74
N GLY A 35 7.04 12.65 -1.58
CA GLY A 35 7.11 11.79 -0.40
C GLY A 35 6.47 12.38 0.84
N ALA A 36 5.91 13.58 0.77
CA ALA A 36 5.42 14.36 1.90
C ALA A 36 4.15 13.78 2.53
N LYS A 37 3.41 12.92 1.80
CA LYS A 37 2.18 12.29 2.28
C LYS A 37 2.26 10.77 2.34
N THR A 38 3.41 10.21 2.01
CA THR A 38 3.62 8.77 1.97
C THR A 38 4.35 8.34 3.23
N ARG A 39 3.65 7.67 4.14
CA ARG A 39 4.29 7.05 5.32
C ARG A 39 5.12 5.86 4.88
N PHE A 40 6.40 5.87 5.24
CA PHE A 40 7.38 4.89 4.78
C PHE A 40 6.98 3.44 5.12
N TRP A 41 6.49 3.21 6.34
CA TRP A 41 6.14 1.85 6.79
C TRP A 41 4.71 1.43 6.46
N LYS A 42 3.77 2.40 6.45
CA LYS A 42 2.33 2.11 6.43
C LYS A 42 1.73 2.00 5.03
N GLU A 43 2.30 2.69 4.05
CA GLU A 43 1.74 2.72 2.70
C GLU A 43 2.41 1.70 1.78
N ASP A 44 1.68 1.21 0.78
CA ASP A 44 2.23 0.36 -0.28
C ASP A 44 2.78 1.24 -1.41
N TRP A 45 4.02 1.67 -1.25
CA TRP A 45 4.72 2.55 -2.20
C TRP A 45 5.90 1.86 -2.88
N HIS A 46 6.36 0.73 -2.34
CA HIS A 46 7.49 -0.03 -2.86
C HIS A 46 6.99 -1.19 -3.74
N GLU A 47 7.76 -1.56 -4.77
CA GLU A 47 7.36 -2.64 -5.67
C GLU A 47 7.23 -3.99 -4.94
N ALA A 48 8.16 -4.25 -4.02
CA ALA A 48 8.15 -5.44 -3.16
C ALA A 48 6.90 -5.55 -2.25
N GLY A 49 6.15 -4.47 -2.08
CA GLY A 49 4.97 -4.39 -1.21
C GLY A 49 5.20 -3.55 0.04
N ASN A 50 4.27 -3.64 0.99
CA ASN A 50 4.32 -2.89 2.24
C ASN A 50 5.50 -3.31 3.13
N LEU A 51 6.34 -2.35 3.52
CA LEU A 51 7.57 -2.60 4.27
C LEU A 51 7.34 -3.06 5.71
N GLU A 52 6.26 -2.62 6.38
CA GLU A 52 5.91 -3.11 7.72
C GLU A 52 5.58 -4.60 7.71
N THR A 53 4.85 -5.07 6.69
CA THR A 53 4.54 -6.50 6.54
C THR A 53 5.76 -7.32 6.13
N LEU A 54 6.64 -6.76 5.30
CA LEU A 54 7.84 -7.45 4.83
C LEU A 54 8.95 -7.52 5.90
N PHE A 55 9.03 -6.52 6.78
CA PHE A 55 10.07 -6.37 7.79
C PHE A 55 9.47 -5.93 9.15
N PRO A 56 8.58 -6.74 9.75
CA PRO A 56 7.92 -6.39 11.01
C PRO A 56 8.91 -6.31 12.18
N ASP A 57 9.94 -7.15 12.14
CA ASP A 57 11.09 -7.12 13.05
C ASP A 57 11.80 -5.77 13.00
N ILE A 58 12.16 -5.29 11.81
CA ILE A 58 12.86 -4.00 11.63
C ILE A 58 11.95 -2.83 12.00
N HIS A 59 10.68 -2.87 11.62
CA HIS A 59 9.70 -1.85 12.00
C HIS A 59 9.63 -1.64 13.52
N THR A 60 9.73 -2.71 14.31
CA THR A 60 9.74 -2.59 15.78
C THR A 60 11.03 -1.97 16.33
N LEU A 61 12.15 -2.05 15.58
CA LEU A 61 13.45 -1.55 16.00
C LEU A 61 13.66 -0.07 15.68
N VAL A 62 12.93 0.49 14.73
CA VAL A 62 13.08 1.90 14.33
C VAL A 62 12.27 2.85 15.22
N LEU A 63 12.78 4.06 15.42
CA LEU A 63 12.07 5.13 16.12
C LEU A 63 11.04 5.83 15.21
N GLN A 64 11.30 5.87 13.91
CA GLN A 64 10.56 6.68 12.94
C GLN A 64 9.42 5.90 12.27
N GLN A 65 8.65 5.13 13.04
CA GLN A 65 7.61 4.22 12.52
C GLN A 65 6.49 4.93 11.73
N GLN A 66 6.23 6.20 12.07
CA GLN A 66 5.15 7.00 11.46
C GLN A 66 5.65 8.04 10.47
N ASN A 67 6.96 8.14 10.26
CA ASN A 67 7.55 9.16 9.40
C ASN A 67 7.23 8.90 7.93
N THR A 68 7.20 10.00 7.19
CA THR A 68 7.02 10.04 5.75
C THR A 68 8.34 9.79 5.02
N ILE A 69 8.27 9.46 3.74
CA ILE A 69 9.45 9.29 2.90
C ILE A 69 10.25 10.60 2.83
N ALA A 70 9.58 11.75 2.73
CA ALA A 70 10.23 13.06 2.72
C ALA A 70 11.07 13.34 3.98
N GLU A 71 10.65 12.83 5.13
CA GLU A 71 11.38 13.00 6.40
C GLU A 71 12.56 12.04 6.54
N LEU A 72 12.51 10.89 5.85
CA LEU A 72 13.55 9.85 5.95
C LEU A 72 14.57 9.92 4.81
N TRP A 73 14.22 10.50 3.67
CA TRP A 73 15.11 10.63 2.53
C TRP A 73 15.94 11.89 2.61
N THR A 74 17.26 11.73 2.63
CA THR A 74 18.23 12.84 2.70
C THR A 74 19.10 12.87 1.45
N PRO A 75 19.87 13.95 1.20
CA PRO A 75 20.87 13.97 0.14
C PRO A 75 21.92 12.87 0.23
N HIS A 76 22.05 12.22 1.40
CA HIS A 76 22.98 11.12 1.65
C HIS A 76 22.27 9.75 1.68
N GLY A 77 21.00 9.68 1.28
CA GLY A 77 20.18 8.47 1.28
C GLY A 77 19.25 8.35 2.48
N TRP A 78 18.89 7.12 2.83
CA TRP A 78 17.93 6.81 3.89
C TRP A 78 18.47 7.07 5.29
N ASN A 79 17.79 7.92 6.07
CA ASN A 79 18.08 8.19 7.47
C ASN A 79 17.17 7.37 8.40
N ILE A 80 17.57 6.13 8.67
CA ILE A 80 16.86 5.19 9.54
C ILE A 80 17.55 5.08 10.90
N ILE A 81 16.84 5.45 11.97
CA ILE A 81 17.35 5.45 13.34
C ILE A 81 16.74 4.29 14.13
N PHE A 82 17.60 3.42 14.63
CA PHE A 82 17.22 2.33 15.52
C PHE A 82 17.15 2.80 16.98
N ARG A 83 16.18 2.28 17.73
CA ARG A 83 15.96 2.60 19.15
C ARG A 83 17.01 2.01 20.10
N ARG A 84 17.85 1.10 19.60
CA ARG A 84 18.98 0.48 20.31
C ARG A 84 20.01 -0.04 19.31
N HIS A 85 21.17 -0.45 19.83
CA HIS A 85 22.14 -1.20 19.05
C HIS A 85 21.53 -2.52 18.54
N LEU A 86 21.97 -2.90 17.34
CA LEU A 86 21.58 -4.16 16.70
C LEU A 86 22.38 -5.31 17.30
N ASN A 87 21.73 -6.44 17.49
CA ASN A 87 22.40 -7.68 17.83
C ASN A 87 22.88 -8.39 16.55
N ASP A 88 23.89 -9.24 16.66
CA ASP A 88 24.49 -9.96 15.52
C ASP A 88 23.47 -10.74 14.68
N TRP A 89 22.44 -11.31 15.33
CA TRP A 89 21.37 -12.05 14.64
C TRP A 89 20.39 -11.16 13.86
N GLU A 90 20.34 -9.85 14.15
CA GLU A 90 19.45 -8.89 13.47
C GLU A 90 20.12 -8.33 12.20
N ILE A 91 21.46 -8.34 12.13
CA ILE A 91 22.24 -7.76 11.04
C ILE A 91 21.83 -8.30 9.67
N PRO A 92 21.71 -9.63 9.42
CA PRO A 92 21.35 -10.12 8.09
C PRO A 92 19.99 -9.60 7.61
N ARG A 93 19.06 -9.42 8.55
CA ARG A 93 17.72 -8.94 8.27
C ARG A 93 17.71 -7.45 7.94
N VAL A 94 18.46 -6.65 8.70
CA VAL A 94 18.66 -5.22 8.45
C VAL A 94 19.36 -4.99 7.12
N THR A 95 20.39 -5.78 6.79
CA THR A 95 21.06 -5.71 5.49
C THR A 95 20.11 -5.99 4.34
N LYS A 96 19.26 -7.03 4.46
CA LYS A 96 18.22 -7.32 3.47
C LYS A 96 17.22 -6.18 3.33
N PHE A 97 16.85 -5.54 4.45
CA PHE A 97 15.96 -4.38 4.44
C PHE A 97 16.57 -3.21 3.66
N PHE A 98 17.81 -2.84 3.95
CA PHE A 98 18.50 -1.76 3.23
C PHE A 98 18.65 -2.07 1.73
N GLY A 99 18.99 -3.30 1.37
CA GLY A 99 19.09 -3.70 -0.04
C GLY A 99 17.74 -3.66 -0.81
N VAL A 100 16.61 -3.77 -0.10
CA VAL A 100 15.29 -3.57 -0.73
C VAL A 100 15.04 -2.09 -0.98
N ILE A 101 15.26 -1.23 0.02
CA ILE A 101 14.92 0.20 -0.08
C ILE A 101 15.93 1.03 -0.89
N GLU A 102 17.13 0.50 -1.12
CA GLU A 102 18.17 1.14 -1.95
C GLU A 102 17.75 1.27 -3.42
N GLN A 103 16.76 0.50 -3.88
CA GLN A 103 16.20 0.60 -5.22
C GLN A 103 15.44 1.92 -5.47
N PHE A 104 15.18 2.71 -4.41
CA PHE A 104 14.50 3.99 -4.52
C PHE A 104 15.40 5.07 -5.14
N SER A 105 14.95 5.65 -6.24
CA SER A 105 15.70 6.64 -7.04
C SER A 105 15.69 8.07 -6.47
N GLY A 106 14.97 8.32 -5.38
CA GLY A 106 14.88 9.62 -4.73
C GLY A 106 13.58 10.38 -5.00
N LEU A 107 13.55 11.63 -4.52
CA LEU A 107 12.38 12.51 -4.56
C LEU A 107 12.46 13.52 -5.71
N GLU A 108 11.30 13.88 -6.25
CA GLU A 108 11.14 14.80 -7.37
C GLU A 108 10.17 15.94 -7.02
N THR A 109 10.15 16.98 -7.86
CA THR A 109 9.18 18.07 -7.71
C THR A 109 7.79 17.60 -8.14
N GLY A 110 6.83 17.64 -7.23
CA GLY A 110 5.44 17.31 -7.54
C GLY A 110 4.63 16.97 -6.30
N LYS A 111 3.62 16.10 -6.47
CA LYS A 111 2.84 15.52 -5.38
C LYS A 111 2.74 14.03 -5.58
N ASP A 112 2.83 13.29 -4.48
CA ASP A 112 2.52 11.85 -4.42
C ASP A 112 1.18 11.54 -5.12
N ARG A 113 1.11 10.40 -5.81
CA ARG A 113 -0.05 9.99 -6.61
C ARG A 113 -0.49 8.58 -6.27
N LEU A 114 -1.79 8.33 -6.40
CA LEU A 114 -2.30 6.97 -6.37
C LEU A 114 -2.20 6.34 -7.76
N GLN A 115 -1.73 5.11 -7.83
CA GLN A 115 -1.65 4.31 -9.03
C GLN A 115 -2.54 3.07 -8.86
N TRP A 116 -3.57 2.97 -9.70
CA TRP A 116 -4.46 1.81 -9.71
C TRP A 116 -3.87 0.67 -10.53
N LEU A 117 -3.65 -0.48 -9.89
CA LEU A 117 -3.07 -1.69 -10.46
C LEU A 117 -4.08 -2.51 -11.30
N GLY A 118 -5.30 -2.01 -11.49
CA GLY A 118 -6.32 -2.69 -12.29
C GLY A 118 -6.16 -2.59 -13.80
N ASN A 119 -5.22 -1.78 -14.28
CA ASN A 119 -4.84 -1.71 -15.70
C ASN A 119 -3.40 -1.22 -15.85
N SER A 120 -2.87 -1.32 -17.07
CA SER A 120 -1.52 -0.85 -17.41
C SER A 120 -1.38 0.68 -17.38
N THR A 121 -2.47 1.44 -17.43
CA THR A 121 -2.43 2.91 -17.44
C THR A 121 -2.31 3.50 -16.03
N GLY A 122 -2.47 2.70 -14.97
CA GLY A 122 -2.40 3.17 -13.59
C GLY A 122 -3.60 4.04 -13.16
N THR A 123 -4.62 4.17 -14.01
CA THR A 123 -5.76 5.08 -13.80
C THR A 123 -7.01 4.30 -13.43
N PHE A 124 -7.70 4.71 -12.38
CA PHE A 124 -8.97 4.10 -12.01
C PHE A 124 -10.07 4.38 -13.04
N LYS A 125 -10.80 3.33 -13.42
CA LYS A 125 -12.02 3.43 -14.23
C LYS A 125 -13.11 2.61 -13.59
N VAL A 126 -14.25 3.26 -13.29
CA VAL A 126 -15.43 2.62 -12.67
C VAL A 126 -15.87 1.38 -13.47
N SER A 127 -15.92 1.47 -14.79
CA SER A 127 -16.27 0.33 -15.65
C SER A 127 -15.30 -0.84 -15.55
N ALA A 128 -13.99 -0.57 -15.41
CA ALA A 128 -12.99 -1.61 -15.24
C ALA A 128 -13.07 -2.27 -13.85
N ALA A 129 -13.30 -1.48 -12.81
CA ALA A 129 -13.51 -1.97 -11.46
C ALA A 129 -14.78 -2.82 -11.33
N TYR A 130 -15.89 -2.41 -11.96
CA TYR A 130 -17.10 -3.23 -12.04
C TYR A 130 -16.87 -4.55 -12.78
N ARG A 131 -16.09 -4.57 -13.86
CA ARG A 131 -15.74 -5.84 -14.55
C ARG A 131 -14.94 -6.78 -13.65
N LYS A 132 -14.06 -6.25 -12.81
CA LYS A 132 -13.34 -7.06 -11.81
C LYS A 132 -14.27 -7.60 -10.72
N LEU A 133 -15.18 -6.78 -10.20
CA LEU A 133 -16.14 -7.19 -9.18
C LEU A 133 -17.17 -8.20 -9.69
N ASN A 134 -17.60 -8.06 -10.95
CA ASN A 134 -18.61 -8.90 -11.59
C ASN A 134 -18.02 -10.06 -12.37
N HIS A 135 -16.72 -10.33 -12.27
CA HIS A 135 -16.17 -11.58 -12.78
C HIS A 135 -16.93 -12.71 -12.07
N PRO A 136 -17.50 -13.70 -12.78
CA PRO A 136 -18.41 -14.62 -12.14
C PRO A 136 -17.64 -15.37 -11.06
N ILE A 137 -18.01 -15.18 -9.79
CA ILE A 137 -18.18 -16.34 -8.92
C ILE A 137 -19.05 -17.24 -9.78
N MET A 138 -18.48 -18.33 -10.33
CA MET A 138 -19.25 -19.29 -11.10
C MET A 138 -20.54 -19.47 -10.32
N GLN A 139 -21.63 -18.95 -10.88
CA GLN A 139 -22.95 -19.25 -10.36
C GLN A 139 -22.95 -20.76 -10.44
N ALA A 140 -22.83 -21.42 -9.29
CA ALA A 140 -23.28 -22.77 -9.15
C ALA A 140 -24.79 -22.69 -9.33
N SER A 141 -25.22 -22.53 -10.58
CA SER A 141 -26.58 -22.78 -11.02
C SER A 141 -26.75 -24.29 -10.95
N LYS A 142 -26.88 -24.81 -9.73
CA LYS A 142 -27.77 -25.93 -9.47
C LYS A 142 -29.11 -25.30 -9.10
N TRP A 143 -29.92 -25.08 -10.13
CA TRP A 143 -31.36 -25.12 -9.97
C TRP A 143 -31.82 -26.58 -10.20
N PRO A 144 -32.95 -26.99 -9.59
CA PRO A 144 -33.21 -28.31 -9.00
C PRO A 144 -33.11 -29.49 -9.95
#